data_AF-A0A1E7ICR5-F1
#
_entry.id   AF-A0A1E7ICR5-F1
#
_cell.length_a   1.000
_cell.length_b   1.000
_cell.length_c   1.000
_cell.angle_alpha   90.00
_cell.angle_beta   90.00
_cell.angle_gamma   90.00
#
_symmetry.space_group_name_H-M   'P 1'
#
loop_
_entity.id
_entity.type
_entity.pdbx_description
1 polymer ?
#
loop_
_entity_poly.entity_id
_entity_poly.type
_entity_poly.pdbx_seq_one_letter_code
_entity_poly.pdbx_strand_id
1 'polypeptide(L)' 'MTRFNANNGGLLQKKITVRLDEHRLAELEQIARREGFSISLLVRHLVHRFLEERKRYGGLEK' A
#
# COMPACT_ATOMS: atom_id res chain seq x y z
N MET A 1 -7.97 6.90 18.25
CA MET A 1 -6.87 7.31 17.36
C MET A 1 -5.75 6.28 17.47
N THR A 2 -5.72 5.30 16.56
CA THR A 2 -4.70 4.25 16.58
C THR A 2 -3.42 4.81 15.95
N ARG A 3 -2.43 5.13 16.79
CA ARG A 3 -1.09 5.56 16.34
C ARG A 3 -0.42 4.37 15.63
N PHE A 4 -0.28 4.45 14.31
CA PHE A 4 0.58 3.54 13.57
C PHE A 4 2.04 3.83 13.94
N ASN A 5 2.62 2.91 14.71
CA ASN A 5 3.99 2.99 15.19
C ASN A 5 4.96 2.93 14.00
N ALA A 6 5.61 4.05 13.70
CA ALA A 6 6.57 4.17 12.60
C ALA A 6 7.85 3.31 12.78
N ASN A 7 8.04 2.72 13.97
CA ASN A 7 9.24 1.96 14.31
C ASN A 7 9.24 0.48 13.89
N ASN A 8 8.14 -0.06 13.35
CA ASN A 8 8.11 -1.45 12.84
C ASN A 8 8.37 -1.57 11.32
N GLY A 9 8.58 -0.45 10.63
CA GLY A 9 8.87 -0.45 9.20
C GLY A 9 10.36 -0.45 8.96
N GLY A 10 10.94 -1.61 8.62
CA GLY A 10 12.30 -1.66 8.08
C GLY A 10 12.48 -0.59 7.00
N LEU A 11 13.68 0.01 6.93
CA LEU A 11 14.04 1.04 5.95
C LEU A 11 13.51 0.67 4.57
N LEU A 12 12.74 1.57 3.94
CA LEU A 12 12.35 1.41 2.54
C LEU A 12 13.60 1.55 1.67
N GLN A 13 14.32 0.46 1.47
CA GLN A 13 15.60 0.48 0.76
C GLN A 13 15.44 0.65 -0.76
N LYS A 14 14.25 0.40 -1.31
CA LYS A 14 14.01 0.41 -2.76
C LYS A 14 12.84 1.32 -3.13
N LYS A 15 13.07 2.19 -4.13
CA LYS A 15 12.05 3.01 -4.76
C LYS A 15 11.50 2.28 -5.99
N ILE A 16 10.18 2.27 -6.12
CA ILE A 16 9.49 1.81 -7.33
C ILE A 16 8.77 2.99 -7.97
N THR A 17 8.63 2.97 -9.29
CA THR A 17 7.84 3.93 -10.05
C THR A 17 6.90 3.14 -10.94
N VAL A 18 5.62 3.48 -10.89
CA VAL A 18 4.56 2.78 -11.61
C VAL A 18 3.72 3.80 -12.37
N ARG A 19 3.11 3.37 -13.47
CA ARG A 19 2.10 4.15 -14.17
C ARG A 19 0.73 3.74 -13.65
N LEU A 20 -0.13 4.72 -13.41
CA LEU A 20 -1.51 4.55 -12.98
C LEU A 20 -2.38 5.47 -13.81
N ASP A 21 -3.63 5.07 -14.03
CA ASP A 21 -4.64 5.95 -14.61
C ASP A 21 -4.84 7.18 -13.71
N GLU A 22 -5.10 8.33 -14.34
CA GLU A 22 -5.24 9.61 -13.64
C GLU A 22 -6.31 9.54 -12.54
N HIS A 23 -7.48 8.96 -12.85
CA HIS A 23 -8.56 8.79 -11.90
C HIS A 23 -8.15 7.96 -10.66
N ARG A 24 -7.34 6.92 -10.86
CA ARG A 24 -6.87 6.08 -9.75
C ARG A 24 -5.85 6.80 -8.88
N LEU A 25 -4.95 7.58 -9.48
CA LEU A 25 -4.03 8.41 -8.71
C LEU A 25 -4.78 9.45 -7.88
N ALA A 26 -5.79 10.11 -8.46
CA ALA A 26 -6.61 11.09 -7.75
C ALA A 26 -7.35 10.47 -6.54
N GLU A 27 -7.90 9.27 -6.68
CA GLU A 27 -8.52 8.53 -5.56
C GLU A 27 -7.50 8.24 -4.45
N LEU A 28 -6.30 7.76 -4.80
CA LEU A 28 -5.23 7.51 -3.83
C LEU A 28 -4.82 8.78 -3.09
N GLU A 29 -4.69 9.91 -3.79
CA GLU A 29 -4.36 11.21 -3.22
C GLU A 29 -5.44 11.74 -2.28
N GLN A 30 -6.71 11.54 -2.62
CA GLN A 30 -7.82 11.94 -1.74
C GLN A 30 -7.81 11.14 -0.44
N ILE A 31 -7.64 9.81 -0.53
CA ILE A 31 -7.58 8.95 0.66
C ILE A 31 -6.35 9.28 1.51
N ALA A 32 -5.19 9.44 0.87
CA ALA A 32 -3.94 9.82 1.54
C ALA A 32 -4.10 11.13 2.34
N ARG A 33 -4.70 12.15 1.72
CA ARG A 33 -4.99 13.44 2.39
C ARG A 33 -5.98 13.30 3.53
N ARG A 34 -7.09 12.58 3.31
CA ARG A 34 -8.14 12.40 4.32
C ARG A 34 -7.64 11.69 5.57
N GLU A 35 -6.82 10.66 5.39
CA GLU A 35 -6.34 9.80 6.47
C GLU A 35 -4.98 10.25 7.05
N GLY A 36 -4.34 11.27 6.45
CA GLY A 36 -3.03 11.76 6.88
C GLY A 36 -1.87 10.80 6.59
N PHE A 37 -1.98 9.99 5.54
CA PHE A 37 -0.97 9.02 5.13
C PHE A 37 -0.27 9.44 3.83
N SER A 38 0.92 8.89 3.60
CA SER A 38 1.58 9.01 2.29
C SER A 38 1.02 8.01 1.30
N ILE A 39 1.04 8.35 0.01
CA ILE A 39 0.67 7.43 -1.08
C ILE A 39 1.52 6.15 -1.00
N SER A 40 2.82 6.27 -0.73
CA SER A 40 3.73 5.13 -0.58
C SER A 40 3.31 4.16 0.52
N LEU A 41 2.77 4.67 1.64
CA LEU A 41 2.26 3.83 2.72
C LEU A 41 0.98 3.11 2.29
N LEU A 42 0.08 3.82 1.61
CA LEU A 42 -1.18 3.27 1.15
C LEU A 42 -0.97 2.19 0.07
N VAL A 43 -0.12 2.45 -0.91
CA VAL A 43 0.28 1.47 -1.93
C VAL A 43 0.94 0.24 -1.28
N ARG A 44 1.81 0.43 -0.28
CA ARG A 44 2.39 -0.69 0.47
C ARG A 44 1.31 -1.55 1.12
N HIS A 45 0.33 -0.92 1.77
CA HIS A 45 -0.77 -1.63 2.40
C HIS A 45 -1.59 -2.42 1.39
N LEU A 46 -1.93 -1.82 0.25
CA LEU A 46 -2.66 -2.48 -0.83
C LEU A 46 -1.89 -3.68 -1.41
N VAL A 47 -0.59 -3.53 -1.65
CA VAL A 47 0.26 -4.63 -2.13
C VAL A 47 0.32 -5.76 -1.12
N HIS A 48 0.54 -5.44 0.16
CA HIS A 48 0.56 -6.46 1.22
C HIS A 48 -0.77 -7.20 1.31
N ARG A 49 -1.88 -6.46 1.31
CA ARG A 49 -3.24 -7.03 1.36
C ARG A 49 -3.48 -7.95 0.16
N PHE A 50 -3.16 -7.50 -1.04
CA PHE A 50 -3.32 -8.30 -2.26
C PHE A 50 -2.52 -9.61 -2.21
N LEU A 51 -1.26 -9.56 -1.74
CA LEU A 51 -0.43 -10.77 -1.61
C LEU A 51 -1.01 -11.74 -0.56
N GLU A 52 -1.51 -11.22 0.56
CA GLU A 52 -2.14 -12.03 1.61
C GLU A 52 -3.46 -12.64 1.13
N GLU A 53 -4.29 -11.88 0.42
CA GLU A 53 -5.51 -12.40 -0.21
C GLU A 53 -5.17 -13.49 -1.23
N ARG A 54 -4.14 -13.29 -2.07
CA ARG A 54 -3.68 -14.33 -2.98
C ARG A 54 -3.23 -15.59 -2.25
N LYS A 55 -2.46 -15.49 -1.16
CA LYS A 55 -2.04 -16.68 -0.38
C LYS A 55 -3.23 -17.43 0.23
N ARG A 56 -4.27 -16.72 0.68
CA ARG A 56 -5.43 -17.32 1.35
C ARG A 56 -6.41 -17.99 0.39
N TYR A 57 -6.63 -17.38 -0.77
CA TYR A 57 -7.67 -17.82 -1.72
C TYR A 57 -7.12 -18.48 -2.99
N GLY A 58 -5.86 -18.22 -3.32
CA GLY A 58 -5.13 -18.88 -4.38
C GLY A 58 -4.02 -19.70 -3.78
N GLY A 59 -4.27 -20.99 -3.57
CA GLY A 59 -3.19 -21.96 -3.58
C GLY A 59 -2.44 -21.74 -4.90
N LEU A 60 -1.35 -20.97 -4.85
CA LEU A 60 -0.32 -21.01 -5.88
C LEU A 60 0.41 -22.32 -5.59
N GLU A 61 -0.26 -23.40 -6.01
CA GLU A 61 0.34 -24.71 -6.21
C GLU A 61 1.63 -24.46 -7.02
N LYS A 62 2.74 -24.89 -6.42
CA LYS A 62 3.99 -25.11 -7.14
C LYS A 62 3.87 -26.41 -7.92
#